data_AF-A0A6I0EJ71-F1
#
_entry.id   AF-A0A6I0EJ71-F1
#
_cell.length_a   1.000
_cell.length_b   1.000
_cell.length_c   1.000
_cell.angle_alpha   90.00
_cell.angle_beta   90.00
_cell.angle_gamma   90.00
#
_symmetry.space_group_name_H-M   'P 1'
#
loop_
_entity.id
_entity.type
_entity.pdbx_description
1 polymer ?
#
loop_
_entity_poly.entity_id
_entity_poly.type
_entity_poly.pdbx_seq_one_letter_code
_entity_poly.pdbx_strand_id
1 'polypeptide(L)'
;MSGDSPWLQSLKIWSLRQTRSGSVGAAQSTLAQDAIDLGDCPTQYISRLEKGLYRCDCEARALSTLDVYGSDEYSTKGKICESAVHAGVLSAEPVPGQSSPKEGEQPKLETKGGAVTFEVVDSPPVFKTKLRNGIRSQFSPTKGDTAIKFVAP
;
A
#
# COMPACT_ATOMS: atom_id res chain seq x y z
N MET A 1 40.26 -16.33 -62.96
CA MET A 1 38.80 -16.39 -63.11
C MET A 1 38.18 -16.79 -61.78
N SER A 2 37.23 -15.98 -61.34
CA SER A 2 36.08 -16.20 -60.45
C SER A 2 36.05 -17.37 -59.47
N GLY A 3 35.72 -17.05 -58.22
CA GLY A 3 34.55 -17.67 -57.57
C GLY A 3 34.72 -18.12 -56.13
N ASP A 4 34.70 -17.18 -55.19
CA ASP A 4 34.41 -17.46 -53.77
C ASP A 4 32.94 -17.83 -53.56
N SER A 5 32.66 -18.90 -52.82
CA SER A 5 31.41 -19.11 -52.07
C SER A 5 31.60 -20.19 -51.01
N PRO A 6 31.59 -19.83 -49.72
CA PRO A 6 31.79 -20.79 -48.64
C PRO A 6 30.60 -20.86 -47.67
N TRP A 7 30.62 -21.95 -46.88
CA TRP A 7 29.99 -22.12 -45.55
C TRP A 7 28.61 -22.77 -45.46
N LEU A 8 28.62 -24.10 -45.41
CA LEU A 8 27.71 -24.93 -44.62
C LEU A 8 28.53 -26.01 -43.92
N GLN A 9 29.14 -25.72 -42.77
CA GLN A 9 29.78 -26.67 -41.83
C GLN A 9 30.07 -25.86 -40.54
N SER A 10 29.83 -26.28 -39.31
CA SER A 10 29.62 -27.62 -38.76
C SER A 10 28.88 -27.49 -37.43
N LEU A 11 28.11 -28.53 -37.13
CA LEU A 11 27.78 -28.96 -35.77
C LEU A 11 29.04 -28.97 -34.89
N LYS A 12 29.07 -28.13 -33.86
CA LYS A 12 30.07 -28.21 -32.79
C LYS A 12 29.36 -28.07 -31.44
N ILE A 13 29.29 -29.24 -30.82
CA ILE A 13 28.92 -29.53 -29.44
C ILE A 13 29.48 -28.44 -28.53
N TRP A 14 28.58 -27.63 -27.95
CA TRP A 14 28.93 -26.75 -26.85
C TRP A 14 28.02 -27.07 -25.67
N SER A 15 28.61 -27.80 -24.72
CA SER A 15 28.41 -27.61 -23.28
C SER A 15 27.00 -27.21 -22.83
N LEU A 16 26.17 -28.18 -22.45
CA LEU A 16 25.10 -27.91 -21.48
C LEU A 16 25.74 -27.55 -20.13
N ARG A 17 26.16 -26.29 -20.00
CA ARG A 17 26.17 -25.63 -18.69
C ARG A 17 24.70 -25.41 -18.36
N GLN A 18 24.12 -26.35 -17.62
CA GLN A 18 22.98 -26.07 -16.77
C GLN A 18 23.44 -25.05 -15.73
N THR A 19 23.47 -23.77 -16.12
CA THR A 19 23.37 -22.69 -15.16
C THR A 19 21.98 -22.82 -14.58
N ARG A 20 21.95 -23.35 -13.35
CA ARG A 20 20.89 -23.18 -12.37
C ARG A 20 20.09 -21.93 -12.70
N SER A 21 18.80 -22.13 -12.91
CA SER A 21 17.77 -21.12 -12.73
C SER A 21 18.01 -20.50 -11.35
N GLY A 22 18.80 -19.42 -11.32
CA GLY A 22 18.93 -18.56 -10.18
C GLY A 22 17.64 -17.77 -10.13
N SER A 23 16.64 -18.34 -9.47
CA SER A 23 15.51 -17.58 -8.97
C SER A 23 16.08 -16.42 -8.17
N VAL A 24 16.16 -15.24 -8.79
CA VAL A 24 16.17 -13.96 -8.07
C VAL A 24 14.75 -13.75 -7.54
N GLY A 25 14.37 -14.62 -6.60
CA GLY A 25 13.11 -14.59 -5.89
C GLY A 25 13.39 -14.86 -4.43
N ALA A 26 12.79 -14.03 -3.57
CA ALA A 26 12.85 -14.07 -2.10
C ALA A 26 14.05 -13.39 -1.43
N ALA A 27 14.24 -12.10 -1.72
CA ALA A 27 14.52 -11.12 -0.66
C ALA A 27 13.31 -10.18 -0.48
N GLN A 28 12.10 -10.69 -0.73
CA GLN A 28 10.87 -9.94 -0.52
C GLN A 28 10.27 -10.37 0.80
N SER A 29 10.30 -9.44 1.75
CA SER A 29 9.35 -9.29 2.85
C SER A 29 9.12 -10.52 3.73
N THR A 30 9.99 -10.74 4.70
CA THR A 30 9.66 -11.57 5.87
C THR A 30 8.43 -11.05 6.60
N LEU A 31 8.17 -9.73 6.57
CA LEU A 31 6.95 -9.11 7.13
C LEU A 31 5.67 -9.38 6.31
N ALA A 32 5.77 -9.65 5.00
CA ALA A 32 4.59 -9.97 4.19
C ALA A 32 4.16 -11.43 4.36
N GLN A 33 5.02 -12.29 4.90
CA GLN A 33 4.75 -13.72 5.07
C GLN A 33 3.91 -14.02 6.32
N ASP A 34 3.96 -13.16 7.34
CA ASP A 34 3.14 -13.27 8.56
C ASP A 34 1.82 -12.49 8.49
N ALA A 35 1.61 -11.74 7.40
CA ALA A 35 0.41 -10.94 7.22
C ALA A 35 -0.75 -11.78 6.65
N ILE A 36 -1.91 -11.73 7.30
CA ILE A 36 -3.14 -12.32 6.79
C ILE A 36 -3.61 -11.51 5.58
N ASP A 37 -3.67 -12.15 4.41
CA ASP A 37 -4.14 -11.52 3.18
C ASP A 37 -5.68 -11.44 3.15
N LEU A 38 -6.20 -10.23 3.08
CA LEU A 38 -7.63 -9.93 3.02
C LEU A 38 -8.14 -9.74 1.58
N GLY A 39 -7.24 -9.71 0.59
CA GLY A 39 -7.59 -9.26 -0.76
C GLY A 39 -7.89 -7.76 -0.74
N ASP A 40 -9.09 -7.36 -1.16
CA ASP A 40 -9.49 -5.94 -1.15
C ASP A 40 -9.59 -5.38 0.27
N CYS A 41 -9.10 -4.15 0.47
CA CYS A 41 -9.14 -3.53 1.78
C CYS A 41 -10.58 -3.36 2.31
N PRO A 42 -10.89 -3.91 3.49
CA PRO A 42 -12.25 -3.86 4.02
C PRO A 42 -12.63 -2.45 4.46
N THR A 43 -13.91 -2.10 4.27
CA THR A 43 -14.43 -0.77 4.66
C THR A 43 -15.36 -0.79 5.87
N GLN A 44 -15.89 -1.96 6.26
CA GLN A 44 -16.99 -2.05 7.24
C GLN A 44 -16.70 -2.93 8.47
N TYR A 45 -15.74 -3.85 8.37
CA TYR A 45 -15.51 -4.86 9.41
C TYR A 45 -14.11 -4.81 10.04
N ILE A 46 -13.36 -3.73 9.82
CA ILE A 46 -12.02 -3.52 10.39
C ILE A 46 -12.07 -3.62 11.92
N SER A 47 -13.08 -3.03 12.56
CA SER A 47 -13.24 -3.07 14.03
C SER A 47 -13.51 -4.48 14.58
N ARG A 48 -13.75 -5.47 13.72
CA ARG A 48 -13.92 -6.88 14.11
C ARG A 48 -12.66 -7.71 13.87
N LEU A 49 -11.64 -7.13 13.25
CA LEU A 49 -10.35 -7.80 13.11
C LEU A 49 -9.72 -7.96 14.50
N GLU A 50 -9.22 -9.16 14.76
CA GLU A 50 -8.43 -9.42 15.96
C GLU A 50 -7.05 -8.77 15.82
N LYS A 51 -6.27 -8.75 16.91
CA LYS A 51 -4.90 -8.26 16.85
C LYS A 51 -4.07 -9.17 15.95
N GLY A 52 -3.30 -8.55 15.07
CA GLY A 52 -2.49 -9.30 14.11
C GLY A 52 -2.04 -8.42 12.96
N LEU A 53 -1.21 -9.02 12.11
CA LEU A 53 -0.71 -8.39 10.90
C LEU A 53 -1.61 -8.78 9.72
N TYR A 54 -2.01 -7.79 8.92
CA TYR A 54 -2.90 -7.95 7.79
C TYR A 54 -2.32 -7.27 6.56
N ARG A 55 -2.68 -7.80 5.39
CA ARG A 55 -2.40 -7.20 4.10
C ARG A 55 -3.69 -7.07 3.30
N CYS A 56 -3.83 -5.97 2.57
CA CYS A 56 -4.91 -5.80 1.61
C CYS A 56 -4.50 -4.87 0.47
N ASP A 57 -5.24 -4.89 -0.62
CA ASP A 57 -5.05 -4.05 -1.79
C ASP A 57 -6.08 -2.92 -1.82
N CYS A 58 -5.57 -1.71 -2.05
CA CYS A 58 -6.39 -0.54 -2.33
C CYS A 58 -6.47 -0.35 -3.84
N GLU A 59 -7.67 -0.22 -4.38
CA GLU A 59 -7.86 0.15 -5.78
C GLU A 59 -7.62 1.65 -6.02
N ALA A 60 -7.36 2.00 -7.28
CA ALA A 60 -7.28 3.40 -7.69
C ALA A 60 -8.66 4.06 -7.63
N ARG A 61 -8.83 5.05 -6.76
CA ARG A 61 -10.10 5.78 -6.60
C ARG A 61 -9.93 7.15 -5.96
N ALA A 62 -10.96 7.97 -6.09
CA ALA A 62 -11.11 9.18 -5.30
C ALA A 62 -11.25 8.86 -3.80
N LEU A 63 -10.58 9.66 -2.97
CA LEU A 63 -10.50 9.51 -1.53
C LEU A 63 -11.54 10.38 -0.82
N SER A 64 -12.12 9.86 0.26
CA SER A 64 -12.92 10.63 1.23
C SER A 64 -12.01 11.06 2.38
N THR A 65 -11.25 12.12 2.19
CA THR A 65 -10.18 12.54 3.13
C THR A 65 -10.70 12.94 4.51
N LEU A 66 -12.01 13.21 4.62
CA LEU A 66 -12.67 13.61 5.86
C LEU A 66 -12.69 12.48 6.89
N ASP A 67 -12.64 11.20 6.50
CA ASP A 67 -12.82 10.07 7.42
C ASP A 67 -11.51 9.49 7.99
N VAL A 68 -10.46 10.31 8.08
CA VAL A 68 -9.16 9.89 8.65
C VAL A 68 -9.06 10.34 10.10
N TYR A 69 -8.94 9.40 11.03
CA TYR A 69 -8.82 9.66 12.47
C TYR A 69 -7.50 9.08 12.99
N GLY A 70 -6.66 9.92 13.57
CA GLY A 70 -5.32 9.53 14.02
C GLY A 70 -4.20 9.85 13.02
N SER A 71 -2.95 9.73 13.42
CA SER A 71 -1.80 10.19 12.61
C SER A 71 -0.58 9.28 12.62
N ASP A 72 -0.59 8.25 13.46
CA ASP A 72 0.46 7.21 13.53
C ASP A 72 -0.23 5.87 13.84
N GLU A 73 -1.16 5.88 14.79
CA GLU A 73 -2.23 4.90 14.96
C GLU A 73 -3.54 5.51 14.44
N TYR A 74 -4.33 4.70 13.75
CA TYR A 74 -5.57 5.12 13.09
C TYR A 74 -6.77 4.36 13.64
N SER A 75 -7.92 5.02 13.70
CA SER A 75 -9.16 4.36 14.13
C SER A 75 -9.59 3.27 13.16
N THR A 76 -10.02 2.11 13.67
CA THR A 76 -10.67 1.06 12.85
C THR A 76 -12.03 1.48 12.30
N LYS A 77 -12.59 2.60 12.78
CA LYS A 77 -13.81 3.22 12.21
C LYS A 77 -13.52 4.03 10.95
N GLY A 78 -12.24 4.34 10.68
CA GLY A 78 -11.81 5.04 9.49
C GLY A 78 -11.66 4.12 8.27
N LYS A 79 -11.30 4.70 7.13
CA LYS A 79 -11.05 3.96 5.88
C LYS A 79 -9.56 3.68 5.69
N ILE A 80 -9.18 2.41 5.53
CA ILE A 80 -7.77 1.97 5.45
C ILE A 80 -7.00 2.72 4.37
N CYS A 81 -7.53 2.80 3.15
CA CYS A 81 -6.81 3.40 2.01
C CYS A 81 -6.54 4.89 2.21
N GLU A 82 -7.52 5.64 2.70
CA GLU A 82 -7.40 7.05 3.04
C GLU A 82 -6.36 7.26 4.16
N SER A 83 -6.39 6.42 5.19
CA SER A 83 -5.41 6.44 6.27
C SER A 83 -4.01 6.04 5.78
N ALA A 84 -3.90 5.11 4.84
CA ALA A 84 -2.62 4.68 4.24
C ALA A 84 -1.99 5.81 3.41
N VAL A 85 -2.80 6.57 2.68
CA VAL A 85 -2.35 7.79 1.98
C VAL A 85 -1.91 8.85 2.99
N HIS A 86 -2.68 9.10 4.04
CA HIS A 86 -2.28 10.02 5.10
C HIS A 86 -0.97 9.59 5.79
N ALA A 87 -0.78 8.28 6.00
CA ALA A 87 0.44 7.72 6.56
C ALA A 87 1.63 7.79 5.59
N GLY A 88 1.40 8.01 4.30
CA GLY A 88 2.43 8.03 3.26
C GLY A 88 2.82 6.65 2.73
N VAL A 89 2.04 5.61 3.05
CA VAL A 89 2.21 4.26 2.50
C VAL A 89 1.78 4.24 1.03
N LEU A 90 0.65 4.88 0.74
CA LEU A 90 0.15 5.07 -0.62
C LEU A 90 0.35 6.51 -1.06
N SER A 91 0.60 6.69 -2.36
CA SER A 91 0.60 8.01 -2.98
C SER A 91 -0.81 8.39 -3.42
N ALA A 92 -1.09 9.69 -3.38
CA ALA A 92 -2.28 10.28 -3.94
C ALA A 92 -1.94 11.60 -4.64
N GLU A 93 -2.71 11.91 -5.67
CA GLU A 93 -2.56 13.13 -6.45
C GLU A 93 -3.87 13.92 -6.49
N PRO A 94 -3.82 15.24 -6.72
CA PRO A 94 -5.02 16.03 -6.96
C PRO A 94 -5.71 15.54 -8.22
N VAL A 95 -7.01 15.35 -8.14
CA VAL A 95 -7.80 14.95 -9.30
C VAL A 95 -7.76 16.07 -10.37
N PRO A 96 -7.52 15.73 -11.66
CA PRO A 96 -7.47 16.70 -12.74
C PRO A 96 -8.74 17.54 -12.88
N GLY A 97 -8.58 18.80 -13.27
CA GLY A 97 -9.69 19.70 -13.57
C GLY A 97 -10.45 20.23 -12.35
N GLN A 98 -9.98 19.96 -11.13
CA GLN A 98 -10.58 20.52 -9.93
C GLN A 98 -10.07 21.92 -9.64
N SER A 99 -11.00 22.82 -9.29
CA SER A 99 -10.65 24.13 -8.75
C SER A 99 -9.94 23.95 -7.41
N SER A 100 -9.05 24.91 -7.09
CA SER A 100 -8.39 24.92 -5.79
C SER A 100 -9.41 24.83 -4.64
N PRO A 101 -9.15 24.01 -3.61
CA PRO A 101 -10.04 23.89 -2.46
C PRO A 101 -10.19 25.24 -1.77
N LYS A 102 -11.38 25.51 -1.24
CA LYS A 102 -11.60 26.67 -0.38
C LYS A 102 -10.77 26.56 0.88
N GLU A 103 -10.45 27.68 1.50
CA GLU A 103 -9.75 27.70 2.78
C GLU A 103 -10.51 26.85 3.82
N GLY A 104 -9.80 25.91 4.46
CA GLY A 104 -10.37 24.97 5.42
C GLY A 104 -11.02 23.72 4.81
N GLU A 105 -11.23 23.68 3.50
CA GLU A 105 -11.70 22.48 2.79
C GLU A 105 -10.52 21.54 2.51
N GLN A 106 -10.75 20.23 2.63
CA GLN A 106 -9.73 19.26 2.25
C GLN A 106 -9.66 19.10 0.72
N PRO A 107 -8.45 18.95 0.15
CA PRO A 107 -8.30 18.71 -1.27
C PRO A 107 -8.91 17.35 -1.64
N LYS A 108 -9.57 17.31 -2.79
CA LYS A 108 -10.05 16.03 -3.34
C LYS A 108 -8.88 15.34 -4.05
N LEU A 109 -8.45 14.24 -3.45
CA LEU A 109 -7.32 13.45 -3.90
C LEU A 109 -7.80 12.13 -4.50
N GLU A 110 -7.02 11.58 -5.42
CA GLU A 110 -7.16 10.21 -5.90
C GLU A 110 -5.90 9.41 -5.62
N THR A 111 -6.06 8.17 -5.19
CA THR A 111 -4.94 7.24 -5.05
C THR A 111 -4.76 6.41 -6.31
N LYS A 112 -3.51 6.03 -6.62
CA LYS A 112 -3.19 5.06 -7.67
C LYS A 112 -3.45 3.61 -7.25
N GLY A 113 -3.85 3.40 -5.99
CA GLY A 113 -3.97 2.08 -5.41
C GLY A 113 -2.61 1.45 -5.05
N GLY A 114 -2.66 0.25 -4.50
CA GLY A 114 -1.49 -0.53 -4.10
C GLY A 114 -1.73 -1.37 -2.86
N ALA A 115 -0.79 -2.29 -2.61
CA ALA A 115 -0.80 -3.15 -1.44
C ALA A 115 -0.44 -2.36 -0.18
N VAL A 116 -1.18 -2.62 0.89
CA VAL A 116 -1.03 -2.02 2.21
C VAL A 116 -0.88 -3.13 3.23
N THR A 117 0.13 -3.01 4.10
CA THR A 117 0.32 -3.90 5.26
C THR A 117 0.10 -3.10 6.54
N PHE A 118 -0.68 -3.66 7.45
CA PHE A 118 -1.02 -3.00 8.69
C PHE A 118 -1.20 -3.98 9.85
N GLU A 119 -0.90 -3.51 11.05
CA GLU A 119 -1.09 -4.24 12.29
C GLU A 119 -2.31 -3.69 13.03
N VAL A 120 -3.16 -4.58 13.53
CA VAL A 120 -4.24 -4.24 14.46
C VAL A 120 -3.67 -4.29 15.88
N VAL A 121 -3.63 -3.13 16.52
CA VAL A 121 -3.05 -2.91 17.85
C VAL A 121 -4.11 -2.44 18.85
N ASP A 122 -3.74 -2.36 20.13
CA ASP A 122 -4.57 -1.68 21.13
C ASP A 122 -4.75 -0.21 20.75
N SER A 123 -5.98 0.30 20.90
CA SER A 123 -6.23 1.71 20.60
C SER A 123 -5.58 2.61 21.65
N PRO A 124 -4.89 3.70 21.22
CA PRO A 124 -4.41 4.71 22.15
C PRO A 124 -5.59 5.36 22.85
N PRO A 125 -5.41 6.00 24.02
CA PRO A 125 -6.50 6.67 24.74
C PRO A 125 -7.08 7.88 23.98
N VAL A 126 -6.33 8.44 23.02
CA VAL A 126 -6.75 9.57 22.19
C VAL A 126 -6.06 9.50 20.83
N PHE A 127 -6.82 9.65 19.74
CA PHE A 127 -6.26 9.86 18.41
C PHE A 127 -5.88 11.33 18.19
N LYS A 128 -4.60 11.55 17.85
CA LYS A 128 -4.05 12.89 17.59
C LYS A 128 -4.30 13.34 16.15
N THR A 129 -4.56 14.63 15.97
CA THR A 129 -4.68 15.28 14.66
C THR A 129 -3.32 15.62 14.09
N LYS A 130 -3.15 15.42 12.78
CA LYS A 130 -1.98 15.91 12.04
C LYS A 130 -2.36 16.17 10.59
N LEU A 131 -1.67 17.11 9.96
CA LEU A 131 -1.73 17.29 8.50
C LEU A 131 -0.55 16.52 7.90
N ARG A 132 -0.83 15.52 7.06
CA ARG A 132 0.16 14.79 6.27
C ARG A 132 -0.40 14.52 4.88
N ASN A 133 0.44 14.68 3.85
CA ASN A 133 0.10 14.40 2.45
C ASN A 133 -1.20 15.08 1.98
N GLY A 134 -1.44 16.33 2.40
CA GLY A 134 -2.64 17.10 2.06
C GLY A 134 -3.91 16.67 2.80
N ILE A 135 -3.87 15.61 3.60
CA ILE A 135 -4.99 15.12 4.41
C ILE A 135 -4.77 15.56 5.85
N ARG A 136 -5.79 16.18 6.46
CA ARG A 136 -5.82 16.49 7.90
C ARG A 136 -6.59 15.38 8.61
N SER A 137 -5.92 14.65 9.49
CA SER A 137 -6.62 13.72 10.35
C SER A 137 -7.40 14.43 11.46
N GLN A 138 -8.49 13.81 11.88
CA GLN A 138 -9.41 14.29 12.90
C GLN A 138 -9.04 13.79 14.30
N PHE A 139 -9.43 14.59 15.31
CA PHE A 139 -9.31 14.24 16.72
C PHE A 139 -10.44 13.29 17.08
N SER A 140 -10.15 12.26 17.87
CA SER A 140 -11.21 11.38 18.38
C SER A 140 -10.80 10.74 19.72
N PRO A 141 -11.61 10.89 20.78
CA PRO A 141 -11.43 10.12 22.00
C PRO A 141 -11.88 8.67 21.76
N THR A 142 -11.12 7.71 22.26
CA THR A 142 -11.39 6.29 22.09
C THR A 142 -12.03 5.69 23.34
N LYS A 143 -12.98 4.79 23.14
CA LYS A 143 -13.49 3.91 24.22
C LYS A 143 -13.27 2.46 23.80
N GLY A 144 -12.15 1.87 24.21
CA GLY A 144 -11.93 0.42 24.15
C GLY A 144 -11.97 -0.22 22.76
N ASP A 145 -11.77 0.58 21.69
CA ASP A 145 -11.65 0.06 20.32
C ASP A 145 -10.22 -0.51 20.09
N THR A 146 -9.99 -1.13 18.93
CA THR A 146 -8.63 -1.38 18.39
C THR A 146 -8.21 -0.23 17.48
N ALA A 147 -6.92 -0.18 17.13
CA ALA A 147 -6.38 0.78 16.17
C ALA A 147 -5.56 0.05 15.10
N ILE A 148 -5.36 0.72 13.97
CA ILE A 148 -4.51 0.26 12.90
C ILE A 148 -3.20 1.04 12.92
N LYS A 149 -2.08 0.34 12.80
CA LYS A 149 -0.77 0.93 12.57
C LYS A 149 -0.22 0.39 11.25
N PHE A 150 0.11 1.27 10.32
CA PHE A 150 0.71 0.84 9.07
C PHE A 150 2.16 0.43 9.29
N VAL A 151 2.55 -0.67 8.65
CA VAL A 151 3.91 -1.15 8.61
C VAL A 151 4.49 -0.72 7.27
N ALA A 152 5.63 -0.03 7.29
CA ALA A 152 6.32 0.32 6.05
C ALA A 152 6.71 -0.97 5.30
N PRO A 153 6.56 -1.01 3.97
CA PRO A 153 6.97 -2.14 3.16
C PRO A 153 8.49 -2.41 3.22
#